data_AF-A0A512RFM1-F1
#
_entry.id   AF-A0A512RFM1-F1
#
_cell.length_a   1.000
_cell.length_b   1.000
_cell.length_c   1.000
_cell.angle_alpha   90.00
_cell.angle_beta   90.00
_cell.angle_gamma   90.00
#
_symmetry.space_group_name_H-M   'P 1'
#
loop_
_entity.id
_entity.type
_entity.pdbx_description
1 polymer ?
#
loop_
_entity_poly.entity_id
_entity_poly.type
_entity_poly.pdbx_seq_one_letter_code
_entity_poly.pdbx_strand_id
1 'polypeptide(L)'
;MNSTIPIFLLVETQADTDRIDCYKAGADVCLTEPFCLEELLLRIAVWLRRSKKIGSGFTAQYRFEKNTIFDYNEHVLMQGPIRKNLTDRTRNLMKFFMEHPNEPLSKEQIATEVWGKYNYLISRNMDVYITKIRHYFDDCPSVNLKTLNRFGFNFLVSDMAVYINGKLVKKITQNKIRVGPRHYGYRKKITRQ
;
A
#
# COMPACT_ATOMS: atom_id res chain seq x y z
N MET A 1 -14.73 4.83 -23.79
CA MET A 1 -14.88 3.84 -22.71
C MET A 1 -13.49 3.44 -22.22
N ASN A 2 -13.32 3.16 -20.93
CA ASN A 2 -12.02 2.93 -20.32
C ASN A 2 -11.54 1.50 -20.65
N SER A 3 -10.59 1.37 -21.59
CA SER A 3 -10.15 0.11 -22.23
C SER A 3 -9.50 -0.93 -21.31
N THR A 4 -9.44 -0.67 -20.01
CA THR A 4 -8.71 -1.49 -19.01
C THR A 4 -9.60 -2.05 -17.90
N ILE A 5 -10.91 -1.80 -17.91
CA ILE A 5 -11.86 -2.38 -16.95
C ILE A 5 -12.68 -3.43 -17.69
N PRO A 6 -12.72 -4.69 -17.21
CA PRO A 6 -13.47 -5.72 -17.89
C PRO A 6 -14.97 -5.47 -17.76
N ILE A 7 -15.70 -5.67 -18.86
CA ILE A 7 -17.14 -5.55 -18.89
C ILE A 7 -17.73 -6.95 -19.06
N PHE A 8 -18.35 -7.44 -17.98
CA PHE A 8 -19.16 -8.64 -17.99
C PHE A 8 -20.62 -8.23 -18.12
N LEU A 9 -21.30 -8.70 -19.17
CA LEU A 9 -22.73 -8.52 -19.37
C LEU A 9 -23.47 -9.83 -19.12
N LEU A 10 -24.60 -9.73 -18.43
CA LEU A 10 -25.51 -10.83 -18.19
C LEU A 10 -26.81 -10.53 -18.94
N VAL A 11 -27.31 -11.50 -19.70
CA VAL A 11 -28.54 -11.41 -20.46
C VAL A 11 -29.45 -12.58 -20.12
N GLU A 12 -30.76 -12.33 -20.04
CA GLU A 12 -31.76 -13.37 -19.74
C GLU A 12 -32.08 -14.24 -20.98
N THR A 13 -31.92 -13.65 -22.15
CA THR A 13 -32.25 -14.23 -23.45
C THR A 13 -31.11 -15.08 -24.00
N GLN A 14 -31.44 -16.25 -24.54
CA GLN A 14 -30.48 -17.14 -25.20
C GLN A 14 -30.39 -16.91 -26.71
N ALA A 15 -31.01 -15.85 -27.24
CA ALA A 15 -30.89 -15.54 -28.66
C ALA A 15 -29.46 -15.11 -29.00
N ASP A 16 -28.95 -15.63 -30.11
CA ASP A 16 -27.61 -15.28 -30.59
C ASP A 16 -27.48 -13.79 -30.89
N THR A 17 -28.57 -13.13 -31.30
CA THR A 17 -28.62 -11.69 -31.57
C THR A 17 -28.24 -10.86 -30.35
N ASP A 18 -28.78 -11.20 -29.19
CA ASP A 18 -28.54 -10.44 -27.95
C ASP A 18 -27.10 -10.63 -27.45
N ARG A 19 -26.58 -11.85 -27.61
CA ARG A 19 -25.17 -12.15 -27.33
C ARG A 19 -24.23 -11.39 -28.25
N ILE A 20 -24.56 -11.31 -29.55
CA ILE A 20 -23.79 -10.55 -30.52
C ILE A 20 -23.81 -9.06 -30.17
N ASP A 21 -24.97 -8.54 -29.75
CA ASP A 21 -25.12 -7.13 -29.43
C ASP A 21 -24.40 -6.75 -28.13
N CYS A 22 -24.32 -7.64 -27.12
CA CYS A 22 -23.39 -7.49 -25.99
C CYS A 22 -21.95 -7.21 -26.45
N TYR A 23 -21.44 -8.03 -27.37
CA TYR A 23 -20.05 -7.92 -27.83
C TYR A 23 -19.85 -6.66 -28.67
N LYS A 24 -20.82 -6.30 -29.51
CA LYS A 24 -20.80 -5.02 -30.25
C LYS A 24 -20.82 -3.80 -29.31
N ALA A 25 -21.50 -3.90 -28.17
CA ALA A 25 -21.53 -2.87 -27.14
C ALA A 25 -20.20 -2.76 -26.35
N GLY A 26 -19.24 -3.67 -26.59
CA GLY A 26 -17.91 -3.64 -25.97
C GLY A 26 -17.79 -4.51 -24.72
N ALA A 27 -18.66 -5.49 -24.52
CA ALA A 27 -18.48 -6.48 -23.46
C ALA A 27 -17.29 -7.41 -23.76
N ASP A 28 -16.48 -7.71 -22.74
CA ASP A 28 -15.45 -8.75 -22.83
C ASP A 28 -16.05 -10.14 -22.70
N VAL A 29 -17.14 -10.26 -21.94
CA VAL A 29 -17.84 -11.51 -21.66
C VAL A 29 -19.34 -11.23 -21.65
N CYS A 30 -20.10 -11.95 -22.49
CA CYS A 30 -21.57 -11.97 -22.42
C CYS A 30 -22.03 -13.38 -21.96
N LEU A 31 -22.77 -13.42 -20.86
CA LEU A 31 -23.29 -14.62 -20.20
C LEU A 31 -24.81 -14.63 -20.29
N THR A 32 -25.38 -15.79 -20.53
CA THR A 32 -26.84 -15.99 -20.60
C THR A 32 -27.31 -16.72 -19.35
N GLU A 33 -28.44 -16.32 -18.77
CA GLU A 33 -29.09 -17.13 -17.74
C GLU A 33 -29.73 -18.40 -18.33
N PRO A 34 -29.77 -19.53 -17.60
CA PRO A 34 -29.05 -19.79 -16.34
C PRO A 34 -27.54 -20.04 -16.59
N PHE A 35 -26.67 -19.56 -15.69
CA PHE A 35 -25.21 -19.72 -15.80
C PHE A 35 -24.61 -20.48 -14.61
N CYS A 36 -23.43 -21.06 -14.83
CA CYS A 36 -22.64 -21.69 -13.78
C CYS A 36 -21.82 -20.63 -13.03
N LEU A 37 -22.08 -20.49 -11.72
CA LEU A 37 -21.33 -19.54 -10.87
C LEU A 37 -19.83 -19.88 -10.81
N GLU A 38 -19.49 -21.16 -10.76
CA GLU A 38 -18.09 -21.61 -10.71
C GLU A 38 -17.32 -21.21 -11.98
N GLU A 39 -17.97 -21.32 -13.15
CA GLU A 39 -17.38 -20.87 -14.41
C GLU A 39 -17.16 -19.35 -14.43
N LEU A 40 -18.14 -18.57 -13.95
CA LEU A 40 -18.01 -17.11 -13.85
C LEU A 40 -16.84 -16.72 -12.95
N LEU A 41 -16.73 -17.32 -11.78
CA LEU A 41 -15.63 -17.08 -10.85
C LEU A 41 -14.27 -17.43 -11.47
N LEU A 42 -14.18 -18.54 -12.21
CA LEU A 42 -12.96 -18.92 -12.94
C LEU A 42 -12.61 -17.91 -14.04
N ARG A 43 -13.60 -17.40 -14.80
CA ARG A 43 -13.40 -16.37 -15.82
C ARG A 43 -12.90 -15.06 -15.22
N ILE A 44 -13.49 -14.63 -14.11
CA ILE A 44 -13.03 -13.46 -13.33
C ILE A 44 -11.60 -13.68 -12.85
N ALA A 45 -11.29 -14.85 -12.26
CA ALA A 45 -9.94 -15.16 -11.77
C ALA A 45 -8.89 -15.17 -12.91
N VAL A 46 -9.22 -15.71 -14.08
CA VAL A 46 -8.35 -15.67 -15.27
C VAL A 46 -8.10 -14.23 -15.70
N TRP A 47 -9.14 -13.39 -15.71
CA TRP A 47 -9.00 -11.99 -16.10
C TRP A 47 -8.14 -11.21 -15.09
N LEU A 48 -8.39 -11.37 -13.78
CA LEU A 48 -7.56 -10.78 -12.72
C LEU A 48 -6.09 -11.22 -12.78
N ARG A 49 -5.83 -12.48 -13.16
CA ARG A 49 -4.46 -12.98 -13.36
C ARG A 49 -3.80 -12.34 -14.59
N ARG A 50 -4.55 -12.13 -15.67
CA ARG A 50 -4.06 -11.46 -16.89
C ARG A 50 -3.84 -9.97 -16.66
N SER A 51 -4.72 -9.29 -15.93
CA SER A 51 -4.54 -7.88 -15.56
C SER A 51 -3.34 -7.69 -14.62
N LYS A 52 -3.07 -8.63 -13.71
CA LYS A 52 -1.81 -8.67 -12.95
C LYS A 52 -0.56 -8.83 -13.83
N LYS A 53 -0.65 -9.57 -14.95
CA LYS A 53 0.47 -9.72 -15.92
C LYS A 53 0.64 -8.52 -16.86
N ILE A 54 -0.44 -7.80 -17.19
CA ILE A 54 -0.40 -6.52 -17.90
C ILE A 54 0.09 -5.38 -16.97
N GLY A 55 0.24 -5.67 -15.68
CA GLY A 55 0.74 -4.75 -14.66
C GLY A 55 2.25 -4.45 -14.68
N SER A 56 2.96 -4.72 -15.77
CA SER A 56 4.31 -4.16 -15.99
C SER A 56 4.29 -2.64 -16.26
N GLY A 57 3.12 -2.04 -16.43
CA GLY A 57 2.95 -0.60 -16.66
C GLY A 57 2.44 0.22 -15.47
N PHE A 58 2.14 -0.38 -14.31
CA PHE A 58 1.64 0.38 -13.15
C PHE A 58 2.79 0.84 -12.27
N THR A 59 3.31 2.06 -12.47
CA THR A 59 4.35 2.64 -11.59
C THR A 59 3.69 3.24 -10.35
N ALA A 60 3.87 2.62 -9.19
CA ALA A 60 3.42 3.17 -7.91
C ALA A 60 4.57 3.94 -7.23
N GLN A 61 4.44 5.26 -7.18
CA GLN A 61 5.40 6.14 -6.52
C GLN A 61 4.79 6.77 -5.28
N TYR A 62 5.52 6.70 -4.18
CA TYR A 62 5.18 7.34 -2.92
C TYR A 62 6.19 8.45 -2.69
N ARG A 63 5.71 9.69 -2.73
CA ARG A 63 6.53 10.90 -2.60
C ARG A 63 6.31 11.52 -1.24
N PHE A 64 7.40 11.90 -0.60
CA PHE A 64 7.45 12.53 0.71
C PHE A 64 8.21 13.86 0.61
N GLU A 65 8.34 14.56 1.74
CA GLU A 65 9.17 15.77 1.83
C GLU A 65 10.64 15.50 1.43
N LYS A 66 11.39 16.60 1.19
CA LYS A 66 12.82 16.58 0.84
C LYS A 66 13.16 15.70 -0.37
N ASN A 67 12.30 15.65 -1.38
CA ASN A 67 12.49 14.84 -2.59
C ASN A 67 12.76 13.36 -2.29
N THR A 68 12.13 12.82 -1.23
CA THR A 68 12.15 11.39 -0.94
C THR A 68 11.07 10.71 -1.78
N ILE A 69 11.47 9.77 -2.63
CA ILE A 69 10.59 9.04 -3.54
C ILE A 69 10.86 7.55 -3.38
N PHE A 70 9.85 6.80 -2.95
CA PHE A 70 9.85 5.35 -3.01
C PHE A 70 9.12 4.91 -4.28
N ASP A 71 9.83 4.21 -5.15
CA ASP A 71 9.27 3.60 -6.35
C ASP A 71 9.23 2.08 -6.16
N TYR A 72 8.02 1.55 -6.07
CA TYR A 72 7.81 0.13 -5.84
C TYR A 72 8.26 -0.71 -7.05
N ASN A 73 8.00 -0.24 -8.27
CA ASN A 73 8.27 -1.02 -9.48
C ASN A 73 9.76 -1.06 -9.80
N GLU A 74 10.47 0.03 -9.53
CA GLU A 74 11.91 0.15 -9.76
C GLU A 74 12.76 -0.38 -8.60
N HIS A 75 12.13 -0.86 -7.52
CA HIS A 75 12.81 -1.36 -6.32
C HIS A 75 13.76 -0.33 -5.69
N VAL A 76 13.41 0.97 -5.74
CA VAL A 76 14.32 2.03 -5.28
C VAL A 76 13.67 3.00 -4.31
N LEU A 77 14.52 3.50 -3.42
CA LEU A 77 14.28 4.70 -2.63
C LEU A 77 15.25 5.78 -3.09
N MET A 78 14.73 6.89 -3.59
CA MET A 78 15.49 8.06 -4.02
C MET A 78 15.36 9.16 -2.96
N GLN A 79 16.46 9.80 -2.61
CA GLN A 79 16.51 10.90 -1.65
C GLN A 79 17.44 11.98 -2.22
N GLY A 80 16.85 12.94 -2.94
CA GLY A 80 17.63 13.89 -3.75
C GLY A 80 18.50 13.15 -4.77
N PRO A 81 19.85 13.33 -4.77
CA PRO A 81 20.74 12.65 -5.71
C PRO A 81 21.03 11.18 -5.34
N ILE A 82 20.67 10.74 -4.13
CA ILE A 82 21.00 9.41 -3.63
C ILE A 82 19.94 8.42 -4.09
N ARG A 83 20.35 7.36 -4.81
CA ARG A 83 19.50 6.23 -5.20
C ARG A 83 19.91 4.98 -4.40
N LYS A 84 18.99 4.44 -3.61
CA LYS A 84 19.19 3.20 -2.83
C LYS A 84 18.35 2.08 -3.43
N ASN A 85 18.99 0.98 -3.82
CA ASN A 85 18.29 -0.23 -4.25
C ASN A 85 17.76 -0.98 -3.02
N LEU A 86 16.53 -1.50 -3.14
CA LEU A 86 15.83 -2.20 -2.09
C LEU A 86 15.74 -3.68 -2.44
N THR A 87 15.88 -4.53 -1.43
CA THR A 87 15.54 -5.95 -1.58
C THR A 87 14.03 -6.11 -1.66
N ASP A 88 13.56 -7.20 -2.27
CA ASP A 88 12.12 -7.47 -2.41
C ASP A 88 11.37 -7.37 -1.09
N ARG A 89 11.91 -7.98 -0.03
CA ARG A 89 11.27 -7.94 1.29
C ARG A 89 11.19 -6.53 1.86
N THR A 90 12.25 -5.74 1.71
CA THR A 90 12.26 -4.37 2.26
C THR A 90 11.25 -3.51 1.53
N ARG A 91 11.22 -3.63 0.20
CA ARG A 91 10.23 -2.96 -0.64
C ARG A 91 8.80 -3.37 -0.28
N ASN A 92 8.52 -4.66 -0.14
CA ASN A 92 7.17 -5.15 0.17
C ASN A 92 6.71 -4.66 1.55
N LEU A 93 7.60 -4.68 2.54
CA LEU A 93 7.31 -4.14 3.87
C LEU A 93 7.04 -2.64 3.83
N MET A 94 7.84 -1.87 3.09
CA MET A 94 7.61 -0.44 2.91
C MET A 94 6.27 -0.16 2.23
N LYS A 95 5.94 -0.88 1.16
CA LYS A 95 4.64 -0.76 0.48
C LYS A 95 3.49 -1.02 1.44
N PHE A 96 3.54 -2.09 2.23
CA PHE A 96 2.48 -2.41 3.19
C PHE A 96 2.28 -1.28 4.20
N PHE A 97 3.36 -0.73 4.77
CA PHE A 97 3.26 0.43 5.67
C PHE A 97 2.67 1.68 5.01
N MET A 98 2.98 1.93 3.73
CA MET A 98 2.47 3.10 3.00
C MET A 98 1.03 2.93 2.51
N GLU A 99 0.56 1.69 2.36
CA GLU A 99 -0.86 1.37 2.11
C GLU A 99 -1.70 1.55 3.38
N HIS A 100 -1.09 1.36 4.56
CA HIS A 100 -1.69 1.51 5.89
C HIS A 100 -1.05 2.64 6.74
N PRO A 101 -0.99 3.89 6.24
CA PRO A 101 -0.32 4.97 6.94
C PRO A 101 -1.11 5.40 8.18
N ASN A 102 -0.40 5.67 9.28
CA ASN A 102 -0.94 6.05 10.58
C ASN A 102 -1.80 4.98 11.28
N GLU A 103 -1.89 3.77 10.73
CA GLU A 103 -2.61 2.65 11.32
C GLU A 103 -1.68 1.79 12.20
N PRO A 104 -2.12 1.36 13.40
CA PRO A 104 -1.37 0.40 14.20
C PRO A 104 -1.46 -1.00 13.57
N LEU A 105 -0.32 -1.57 13.19
CA LEU A 105 -0.23 -2.90 12.60
C LEU A 105 0.43 -3.88 13.56
N SER A 106 -0.19 -5.05 13.76
CA SER A 106 0.39 -6.11 14.58
C SER A 106 1.54 -6.81 13.86
N LYS A 107 2.47 -7.41 14.63
CA LYS A 107 3.56 -8.23 14.02
C LYS A 107 3.02 -9.39 13.18
N GLU A 108 1.87 -9.94 13.56
CA GLU A 108 1.23 -11.02 12.83
C GLU A 108 0.68 -10.54 11.48
N GLN A 109 -0.03 -9.41 11.44
CA GLN A 109 -0.53 -8.82 10.18
C GLN A 109 0.61 -8.56 9.20
N ILE A 110 1.68 -7.92 9.68
CA ILE A 110 2.86 -7.60 8.86
C ILE A 110 3.54 -8.88 8.37
N ALA A 111 3.69 -9.89 9.24
CA ALA A 111 4.33 -11.14 8.88
C ALA A 111 3.51 -11.92 7.83
N THR A 112 2.20 -12.00 8.02
CA THR A 112 1.31 -12.68 7.09
C THR A 112 1.32 -12.01 5.72
N GLU A 113 1.28 -10.68 5.65
CA GLU A 113 1.29 -9.99 4.36
C GLU A 113 2.66 -10.09 3.65
N VAL A 114 3.76 -9.84 4.37
CA VAL A 114 5.08 -9.71 3.74
C VAL A 114 5.81 -11.05 3.60
N TRP A 115 5.56 -12.01 4.50
CA TRP A 115 6.18 -13.34 4.51
C TRP A 115 5.21 -14.49 4.22
N GLY A 116 3.90 -14.24 4.16
CA GLY A 116 2.88 -15.28 3.93
C GLY A 116 2.56 -16.14 5.16
N LYS A 117 3.24 -15.93 6.28
CA LYS A 117 3.04 -16.67 7.53
C LYS A 117 3.63 -15.94 8.73
N TYR A 118 3.09 -16.22 9.91
CA TYR A 118 3.61 -15.70 11.17
C TYR A 118 4.27 -16.81 12.01
N ASN A 119 5.49 -16.54 12.50
CA ASN A 119 6.13 -17.33 13.55
C ASN A 119 7.20 -16.50 14.28
N TYR A 120 7.73 -17.02 15.38
CA TYR A 120 8.72 -16.34 16.21
C TYR A 120 9.99 -15.92 15.45
N LEU A 121 10.52 -16.78 14.58
CA LEU A 121 11.72 -16.49 13.78
C LEU A 121 11.48 -15.32 12.82
N ILE A 122 10.31 -15.29 12.16
CA ILE A 122 9.92 -14.19 11.28
C ILE A 122 9.75 -12.90 12.08
N SER A 123 9.07 -12.97 13.24
CA SER A 123 8.88 -11.83 14.14
C SER A 123 10.21 -11.19 14.58
N ARG A 124 11.23 -12.01 14.86
CA ARG A 124 12.56 -11.54 15.23
C ARG A 124 13.35 -11.00 14.04
N ASN A 125 13.27 -11.67 12.89
CA ASN A 125 13.92 -11.21 11.66
C ASN A 125 13.30 -9.91 11.13
N MET A 126 12.01 -9.67 11.38
CA MET A 126 11.30 -8.45 11.00
C MET A 126 11.98 -7.20 11.57
N ASP A 127 12.44 -7.25 12.83
CA ASP A 127 13.04 -6.10 13.52
C ASP A 127 14.29 -5.56 12.79
N VAL A 128 15.02 -6.42 12.06
CA VAL A 128 16.15 -6.02 11.19
C VAL A 128 15.67 -5.14 10.04
N TYR A 129 14.55 -5.50 9.40
CA TYR A 129 13.97 -4.69 8.31
C TYR A 129 13.39 -3.39 8.84
N ILE A 130 12.74 -3.41 10.01
CA ILE A 130 12.25 -2.20 10.67
C ILE A 130 13.40 -1.22 10.95
N THR A 131 14.54 -1.72 11.42
CA THR A 131 15.73 -0.90 11.66
C THR A 131 16.27 -0.28 10.37
N LYS A 132 16.34 -1.05 9.28
CA LYS A 132 16.72 -0.53 7.95
C LYS A 132 15.76 0.54 7.44
N ILE A 133 14.45 0.30 7.56
CA ILE A 133 13.43 1.25 7.12
C ILE A 133 13.51 2.55 7.92
N ARG A 134 13.74 2.48 9.24
CA ARG A 134 13.99 3.69 10.05
C ARG A 134 15.14 4.51 9.49
N HIS A 135 16.28 3.85 9.25
CA HIS A 135 17.45 4.52 8.70
C HIS A 135 17.20 5.16 7.33
N TYR A 136 16.35 4.55 6.50
CA TYR A 136 15.95 5.13 5.22
C TYR A 136 15.16 6.44 5.36
N PHE A 137 14.45 6.64 6.46
CA PHE A 137 13.64 7.84 6.71
C PHE A 137 14.20 8.76 7.79
N ASP A 138 15.45 8.56 8.25
CA ASP A 138 16.08 9.41 9.29
C ASP A 138 16.04 10.90 8.92
N ASP A 139 16.26 11.22 7.65
CA ASP A 139 16.23 12.60 7.14
C ASP A 139 14.84 13.09 6.74
N CYS A 140 13.79 12.28 6.85
CA CYS A 140 12.43 12.60 6.38
C CYS A 140 11.51 12.93 7.58
N PRO A 141 11.34 14.21 7.96
CA PRO A 141 10.63 14.58 9.19
C PRO A 141 9.14 14.23 9.15
N SER A 142 8.59 14.07 7.94
CA SER A 142 7.19 13.71 7.73
C SER A 142 6.89 12.24 7.99
N VAL A 143 7.89 11.41 8.30
CA VAL A 143 7.76 9.97 8.51
C VAL A 143 8.36 9.56 9.85
N ASN A 144 7.64 8.73 10.61
CA ASN A 144 8.14 8.14 11.85
C ASN A 144 7.59 6.72 12.06
N LEU A 145 8.46 5.72 12.01
CA LEU A 145 8.11 4.33 12.27
C LEU A 145 8.25 3.98 13.76
N LYS A 146 7.13 4.07 14.50
CA LYS A 146 7.07 3.80 15.94
C LYS A 146 6.88 2.33 16.23
N THR A 147 7.57 1.84 17.26
CA THR A 147 7.26 0.54 17.88
C THR A 147 6.10 0.70 18.84
N LEU A 148 5.10 -0.17 18.73
CA LEU A 148 4.02 -0.31 19.69
C LEU A 148 4.36 -1.50 20.59
N ASN A 149 4.59 -1.22 21.88
CA ASN A 149 5.08 -2.19 22.86
C ASN A 149 4.38 -3.55 22.76
N ARG A 150 5.16 -4.60 22.44
CA ARG A 150 4.73 -6.01 22.30
C ARG A 150 3.61 -6.29 21.28
N PHE A 151 3.08 -5.28 20.60
CA PHE A 151 1.99 -5.41 19.61
C PHE A 151 2.51 -5.42 18.18
N GLY A 152 3.32 -4.43 17.81
CA GLY A 152 3.77 -4.26 16.43
C GLY A 152 4.31 -2.87 16.15
N PHE A 153 3.90 -2.28 15.03
CA PHE A 153 4.47 -1.04 14.52
C PHE A 153 3.39 -0.10 13.99
N ASN A 154 3.67 1.21 14.02
CA ASN A 154 2.85 2.22 13.37
C ASN A 154 3.75 3.10 12.52
N PHE A 155 3.46 3.16 11.22
CA PHE A 155 4.15 4.03 10.27
C PHE A 155 3.42 5.37 10.21
N LEU A 156 3.87 6.32 11.03
CA LEU A 156 3.27 7.64 11.10
C LEU A 156 3.75 8.51 9.94
N VAL A 157 2.81 9.15 9.25
CA VAL A 157 3.05 9.96 8.06
C VAL A 157 2.25 11.24 8.14
N SER A 158 2.92 12.39 8.14
CA SER A 158 2.30 13.72 8.13
C SER A 158 2.21 14.34 6.73
N ASP A 159 3.09 13.95 5.80
CA ASP A 159 3.01 14.36 4.39
C ASP A 159 3.48 13.22 3.47
N MET A 160 2.58 12.78 2.58
CA MET A 160 2.85 11.77 1.55
C MET A 160 1.85 11.89 0.41
N ALA A 161 2.34 11.82 -0.81
CA ALA A 161 1.55 11.77 -2.03
C ALA A 161 1.81 10.46 -2.78
N VAL A 162 0.73 9.78 -3.17
CA VAL A 162 0.77 8.53 -3.94
C VAL A 162 0.42 8.82 -5.38
N TYR A 163 1.28 8.39 -6.28
CA TYR A 163 1.10 8.51 -7.72
C TYR A 163 1.02 7.12 -8.34
N ILE A 164 0.05 6.92 -9.21
CA ILE A 164 -0.06 5.74 -10.06
C ILE A 164 0.00 6.23 -11.50
N ASN A 165 0.96 5.71 -12.27
CA ASN A 165 1.19 6.12 -13.67
C ASN A 165 1.34 7.64 -13.83
N GLY A 166 2.07 8.25 -12.89
CA GLY A 166 2.29 9.69 -12.84
C GLY A 166 1.07 10.53 -12.41
N LYS A 167 -0.10 9.93 -12.19
CA LYS A 167 -1.29 10.63 -11.70
C LYS A 167 -1.39 10.55 -10.19
N LEU A 168 -1.63 11.68 -9.54
CA LEU A 168 -1.89 11.74 -8.10
C LEU A 168 -3.20 11.02 -7.79
N VAL A 169 -3.15 10.01 -6.93
CA VAL A 169 -4.34 9.23 -6.53
C VAL A 169 -4.70 9.38 -5.05
N LYS A 170 -3.73 9.72 -4.20
CA LYS A 170 -3.93 9.93 -2.76
C LYS A 170 -2.93 10.95 -2.26
N LYS A 171 -3.37 11.85 -1.37
CA LYS A 171 -2.48 12.78 -0.67
C LYS A 171 -2.84 12.82 0.81
N ILE A 172 -1.83 12.71 1.66
CA ILE A 172 -1.91 12.87 3.10
C ILE A 172 -1.15 14.15 3.42
N THR A 173 -1.80 15.10 4.10
CA THR A 173 -1.16 16.30 4.61
C THR A 173 -1.81 16.66 5.94
N GLN A 174 -1.07 16.51 7.05
CA GLN A 174 -1.50 16.99 8.36
C GLN A 174 -0.99 18.43 8.53
N ASN A 175 -1.89 19.41 8.50
CA ASN A 175 -1.58 20.77 8.90
C ASN A 175 -1.04 20.76 10.35
N LYS A 176 0.18 21.25 10.55
CA LYS A 176 0.81 21.46 11.86
C LYS A 176 -0.18 22.18 12.80
N ILE A 177 -0.71 21.47 13.79
CA ILE A 177 -1.25 22.11 14.99
C ILE A 177 -0.05 22.72 15.73
N ARG A 178 -0.12 24.04 15.97
CA ARG A 178 0.87 24.84 16.68
C ARG A 178 1.36 24.14 17.94
N VAL A 179 2.67 23.94 18.05
CA VAL A 179 3.32 23.59 19.31
C VAL A 179 3.28 24.86 20.18
N GLY A 180 2.34 24.91 21.13
CA GLY A 180 2.37 25.88 22.23
C GLY A 180 3.57 25.63 23.14
N PRO A 181 4.09 26.66 23.83
CA PRO A 181 5.38 26.59 24.50
C PRO A 181 5.38 25.60 25.66
N ARG A 182 6.42 24.76 25.67
CA ARG A 182 6.80 23.82 26.74
C ARG A 182 6.71 24.50 28.13
N HIS A 183 5.81 24.02 28.98
CA HIS A 183 5.96 24.15 30.43
C HIS A 183 6.44 22.80 30.98
N TYR A 184 7.76 22.63 31.03
CA TYR A 184 8.40 21.58 31.82
C TYR A 184 8.68 22.16 33.21
N GLY A 185 7.72 22.00 34.12
CA GLY A 185 7.86 22.37 35.53
C GLY A 185 8.41 21.20 36.34
N TYR A 186 9.72 21.01 36.36
CA TYR A 186 10.39 20.29 37.45
C TYR A 186 10.60 21.28 38.60
N ARG A 187 9.99 21.06 39.76
CA ARG A 187 10.47 21.63 41.03
C ARG A 187 10.74 20.51 42.03
N LYS A 188 12.00 20.42 42.44
CA LYS A 188 12.54 19.55 43.49
C LYS A 188 12.02 19.97 44.89
N LYS A 189 11.97 18.97 45.77
CA LYS A 189 11.75 18.96 47.23
C LYS A 189 12.46 20.08 48.02
N ILE A 190 11.79 20.60 49.07
CA ILE A 190 12.33 21.06 50.39
C ILE A 190 11.17 20.93 51.42
N THR A 191 11.11 19.93 52.30
CA THR A 191 11.55 19.83 53.73
C THR A 191 10.70 20.57 54.79
N ARG A 192 10.14 19.79 55.74
CA ARG A 192 9.73 20.00 57.16
C ARG A 192 8.97 21.28 57.58
N GLN A 193 7.81 21.10 58.20
CA GLN A 193 7.61 21.11 59.67
C GLN A 193 6.45 20.17 60.04
#